data_AF-A0A7V2UC34-F1
#
_entry.id   AF-A0A7V2UC34-F1
#
_cell.length_a   1.000
_cell.length_b   1.000
_cell.length_c   1.000
_cell.angle_alpha   90.00
_cell.angle_beta   90.00
_cell.angle_gamma   90.00
#
_symmetry.space_group_name_H-M   'P 1'
#
loop_
_entity.id
_entity.type
_entity.pdbx_description
1 polymer ?
#
loop_
_entity_poly.entity_id
_entity_poly.type
_entity_poly.pdbx_seq_one_letter_code
_entity_poly.pdbx_strand_id
1 'polypeptide(L)' 'MTRRYDDGLSFYGGMSTQRTLPFDNPEGVRAEARRLMSECGRGGGYILAPAHDTTRDVPLENIVALIETCLEQQG' A
#
# COMPACT_ATOMS: atom_id res chain seq x y z
N MET A 1 -7.45 0.18 -12.44
CA MET A 1 -6.44 1.16 -12.90
C MET A 1 -5.34 0.48 -13.70
N THR A 2 -4.84 -0.68 -13.25
CA THR A 2 -3.75 -1.44 -13.88
C THR A 2 -4.11 -2.10 -15.21
N ARG A 3 -5.28 -2.75 -15.30
CA ARG A 3 -5.80 -3.47 -16.50
C ARG A 3 -5.64 -2.81 -17.88
N ARG A 4 -5.50 -1.48 -17.96
CA ARG A 4 -5.35 -0.77 -19.25
C ARG A 4 -3.88 -0.62 -19.69
N TYR A 5 -2.93 -0.88 -18.80
CA TYR A 5 -1.51 -0.58 -18.98
C TYR A 5 -0.59 -1.73 -18.55
N ASP A 6 -1.13 -2.93 -18.34
CA ASP A 6 -0.44 -4.11 -17.80
C ASP A 6 0.78 -4.57 -18.63
N ASP A 7 0.94 -4.08 -19.87
CA ASP A 7 1.96 -4.56 -20.82
C ASP A 7 3.11 -3.54 -21.07
N GLY A 8 3.29 -2.56 -20.18
CA GLY A 8 4.39 -1.60 -20.34
C GLY A 8 4.62 -0.59 -19.21
N LEU A 9 3.79 -0.55 -18.18
CA LEU A 9 3.96 0.37 -17.05
C LEU A 9 3.87 -0.37 -15.71
N SER A 10 4.69 0.07 -14.76
CA SER A 10 4.53 -0.27 -13.36
C SER A 10 3.89 0.90 -12.61
N PHE A 11 2.99 0.59 -11.69
CA PHE A 11 2.34 1.54 -10.79
C PHE A 11 3.04 1.54 -9.44
N TYR A 12 3.31 2.72 -8.89
CA TYR A 12 3.99 2.90 -7.61
C TYR A 12 3.13 3.77 -6.69
N GLY A 13 3.01 3.37 -5.42
CA GLY A 13 2.25 4.13 -4.41
C GLY A 13 0.88 3.52 -4.08
N GLY A 14 -0.05 4.36 -3.63
CA GLY A 14 -1.45 3.98 -3.37
C GLY A 14 -1.86 3.99 -1.90
N MET A 15 -0.92 3.83 -0.96
CA MET A 15 -1.24 3.90 0.46
C MET A 15 -1.52 5.34 0.88
N SER A 16 -2.71 5.62 1.45
CA SER A 16 -3.12 6.98 1.78
C SER A 16 -2.32 7.55 2.96
N THR A 17 -1.61 8.66 2.72
CA THR A 17 -0.93 9.45 3.75
C THR A 17 -1.82 10.52 4.37
N GLN A 18 -3.09 10.61 3.97
CA GLN A 18 -4.05 11.61 4.48
C GLN A 18 -5.25 10.96 5.18
N ARG A 19 -5.35 9.63 5.16
CA ARG A 19 -6.42 8.86 5.82
C ARG A 19 -5.87 7.64 6.54
N THR A 20 -5.46 6.62 5.80
CA THR A 20 -5.11 5.32 6.37
C THR A 20 -3.88 5.39 7.27
N LEU A 21 -2.74 5.85 6.75
CA LEU A 21 -1.50 5.86 7.54
C LEU A 21 -1.57 6.72 8.81
N PRO A 22 -2.10 7.96 8.79
CA PRO A 22 -2.10 8.79 9.99
C PRO A 22 -3.23 8.47 10.99
N PHE A 23 -4.37 7.94 10.52
CA PHE A 23 -5.60 7.93 11.33
C PHE A 23 -6.22 6.55 11.57
N ASP A 24 -5.87 5.51 10.80
CA ASP A 24 -6.30 4.16 11.13
C ASP A 24 -5.44 3.55 12.25
N ASN A 25 -5.93 2.43 12.79
CA ASN A 25 -5.12 1.55 13.63
C ASN A 25 -4.30 0.57 12.76
N PRO A 26 -3.34 -0.17 13.36
CA PRO A 26 -2.51 -1.12 12.62
C PRO A 26 -3.29 -2.13 11.78
N GLU A 27 -4.40 -2.69 12.29
CA GLU A 27 -5.22 -3.64 11.51
C GLU A 27 -5.87 -3.01 10.29
N GLY A 28 -6.34 -1.76 10.40
CA GLY A 28 -6.87 -0.98 9.28
C GLY A 28 -5.81 -0.79 8.18
N VAL A 29 -4.57 -0.49 8.56
CA VAL A 29 -3.45 -0.40 7.62
C VAL A 29 -3.18 -1.73 6.91
N ARG A 30 -3.19 -2.85 7.65
CA ARG A 30 -3.02 -4.19 7.04
C ARG A 30 -4.14 -4.49 6.06
N ALA A 31 -5.38 -4.17 6.43
CA ALA A 31 -6.55 -4.39 5.59
C ALA A 31 -6.46 -3.58 4.28
N GLU A 32 -6.08 -2.31 4.36
CA GLU A 32 -5.92 -1.46 3.17
C GLU A 32 -4.74 -1.90 2.31
N ALA A 33 -3.61 -2.27 2.91
CA ALA A 33 -2.47 -2.82 2.18
C ALA A 33 -2.86 -4.07 1.39
N ARG A 34 -3.55 -5.03 2.03
CA ARG A 34 -4.07 -6.23 1.35
C ARG A 34 -5.06 -5.89 0.24
N ARG A 35 -5.96 -4.94 0.48
CA ARG A 35 -6.92 -4.47 -0.53
C ARG A 35 -6.18 -3.92 -1.75
N LEU A 36 -5.24 -2.99 -1.56
CA LEU A 36 -4.44 -2.39 -2.63
C LEU A 36 -3.65 -3.44 -3.41
N MET A 37 -2.95 -4.35 -2.73
CA MET A 37 -2.24 -5.45 -3.38
C MET A 37 -3.19 -6.36 -4.18
N SER A 38 -4.37 -6.68 -3.64
CA SER A 38 -5.36 -7.52 -4.32
C SER A 38 -6.05 -6.85 -5.50
N GLU A 39 -6.22 -5.53 -5.49
CA GLU A 39 -6.93 -4.80 -6.55
C GLU A 39 -5.97 -4.30 -7.64
N CYS A 40 -4.79 -3.83 -7.24
CA CYS A 40 -3.82 -3.19 -8.12
C CYS A 40 -2.67 -4.13 -8.49
N GLY A 41 -2.29 -5.08 -7.64
CA GLY A 41 -1.20 -6.04 -7.90
C GLY A 41 -1.57 -7.23 -8.78
N ARG A 42 -2.85 -7.36 -9.18
CA ARG A 42 -3.28 -8.44 -10.08
C ARG A 42 -2.64 -8.27 -11.45
N GLY A 43 -1.83 -9.25 -11.84
CA GLY A 43 -1.08 -9.22 -13.10
C GLY A 43 0.35 -8.71 -12.97
N GLY A 44 0.80 -8.38 -11.74
CA GLY A 44 2.13 -7.79 -11.52
C GLY A 44 2.17 -6.29 -11.81
N GLY A 45 3.37 -5.72 -11.90
CA GLY A 45 3.54 -4.29 -12.27
C GLY A 45 3.01 -3.30 -11.23
N TYR A 46 2.92 -3.69 -9.95
CA TYR A 46 2.50 -2.80 -8.87
C TYR A 46 3.47 -2.87 -7.69
N ILE A 47 3.91 -1.70 -7.22
CA ILE A 47 4.77 -1.52 -6.07
C ILE A 47 3.99 -0.70 -5.04
N LEU A 48 3.51 -1.36 -3.99
CA LEU A 48 2.82 -0.70 -2.90
C LEU A 48 3.79 0.23 -2.15
N ALA A 49 3.41 1.50 -2.03
CA ALA A 49 4.14 2.50 -1.26
C ALA A 49 3.16 3.59 -0.77
N PRO A 50 3.58 4.47 0.16
CA PRO A 50 2.88 5.72 0.43
C PRO A 50 2.60 6.51 -0.86
N ALA A 51 1.42 7.12 -0.95
CA ALA A 51 1.02 7.93 -2.11
C ALA A 51 1.79 9.25 -2.23
N HIS A 52 2.40 9.69 -1.13
CA HIS A 52 3.31 10.84 -1.05
C HIS A 52 4.29 10.58 0.10
N ASP A 53 5.24 11.48 0.33
CA ASP A 53 6.11 11.49 1.50
C ASP A 53 5.34 11.21 2.80
N THR A 54 5.89 10.31 3.62
CA THR A 54 5.35 10.00 4.94
C THR A 54 5.75 11.13 5.88
N THR A 55 4.75 11.84 6.40
CA THR A 55 4.93 12.96 7.32
C THR A 55 5.12 12.46 8.76
N ARG A 56 5.66 13.33 9.62
CA ARG A 56 6.10 13.00 10.99
C ARG A 56 4.95 12.64 11.96
N ASP A 57 3.72 12.78 11.51
CA ASP A 57 2.45 12.52 12.19
C ASP A 57 1.94 11.08 12.00
N VAL A 58 2.58 10.27 11.15
CA VAL A 58 2.21 8.86 10.98
C VAL A 58 2.74 8.03 12.17
N PRO A 59 1.87 7.31 12.91
CA PRO A 59 2.29 6.43 13.99
C PRO A 59 3.24 5.33 13.50
N LEU A 60 4.25 5.00 14.31
CA LEU A 60 5.27 4.01 13.93
C LEU A 60 4.66 2.62 13.71
N GLU A 61 3.72 2.24 14.55
CA GLU A 61 2.99 0.98 14.47
C GLU A 61 2.23 0.81 13.15
N ASN A 62 1.78 1.91 12.54
CA ASN A 62 1.12 1.90 11.24
C ASN A 62 2.13 1.69 10.11
N ILE A 63 3.32 2.30 10.21
CA ILE A 63 4.42 2.06 9.27
C ILE A 63 4.89 0.60 9.35
N VAL A 64 5.08 0.08 10.57
CA VAL A 64 5.47 -1.31 10.80
C VAL A 64 4.42 -2.27 10.26
N ALA A 65 3.13 -2.03 10.53
CA ALA A 65 2.05 -2.86 10.02
C ALA A 65 2.00 -2.89 8.48
N LEU A 66 2.26 -1.75 7.81
CA LEU A 66 2.38 -1.71 6.36
C LEU A 66 3.53 -2.60 5.87
N ILE A 67 4.72 -2.43 6.44
CA ILE A 67 5.93 -3.18 6.05
C ILE A 67 5.74 -4.68 6.27
N GLU A 68 5.28 -5.08 7.47
CA GLU A 68 5.00 -6.48 7.79
C GLU A 68 4.02 -7.10 6.79
N THR A 69 2.94 -6.40 6.46
CA THR A 69 1.93 -6.89 5.51
C THR A 69 2.52 -7.10 4.11
N CYS A 70 3.43 -6.21 3.67
CA CYS A 70 4.14 -6.40 2.41
C CYS A 70 5.10 -7.60 2.44
N LEU A 71 5.80 -7.82 3.57
CA LEU A 71 6.73 -8.95 3.74
C LEU A 71 6.00 -10.30 3.82
N GLU A 72 4.77 -10.32 4.33
CA GLU A 72 3.89 -11.50 4.38
C GLU A 72 3.29 -11.87 3.02
N GLN A 73 3.35 -10.98 2.02
CA GLN A 73 2.78 -11.23 0.70
C GLN A 73 3.48 -12.42 0.02
N GLN A 74 2.72 -13.47 -0.29
CA GLN A 74 3.20 -14.55 -1.14
C GLN A 74 3.06 -14.13 -2.61
N GLY A 75 4.15 -14.33 -3.39
CA GLY A 75 4.26 -13.96 -4.80
C GLY A 75 3.49 -14.88 -5.75
#